data_AF-S7Q7I0-F1
#
_entry.id   AF-S7Q7I0-F1
#
_cell.length_a   1.000
_cell.length_b   1.000
_cell.length_c   1.000
_cell.angle_alpha   90.00
_cell.angle_beta   90.00
_cell.angle_gamma   90.00
#
_symmetry.space_group_name_H-M   'P 1'
#
loop_
_entity.id
_entity.type
_entity.pdbx_description
1 polymer ?
#
loop_
_entity_poly.entity_id
_entity_poly.type
_entity_poly.pdbx_seq_one_letter_code
_entity_poly.pdbx_strand_id
1 'polypeptide(L)'
;MGRHGAQPDPPTRTRLKIVRDPYPAGPTLVKPRRVGDTASAPLAPVRGCEGPPAGNLSSAKDAPGLRSVIDSIAARIAFTARQLPGTDDLRRQEPHMFAVIPRKFLPSSRSPCWYEEFTGHNTSDPYLTNSYALYSKRFRATFDVLRKAFWGHLAHAAGRHYRLRCLPRFYIIGQPKCGTTDL
;
A
#
# COMPACT_ATOMS: atom_id res chain seq x y z
N MET A 1 -55.77 31.98 7.57
CA MET A 1 -54.80 30.88 7.47
C MET A 1 -53.76 31.24 6.42
N GLY A 2 -52.48 31.04 6.69
CA GLY A 2 -51.40 31.23 5.71
C GLY A 2 -50.20 32.04 6.22
N ARG A 3 -49.45 31.51 7.19
CA ARG A 3 -48.10 32.00 7.51
C ARG A 3 -47.11 31.32 6.55
N HIS A 4 -46.56 32.06 5.60
CA HIS A 4 -45.39 31.61 4.85
C HIS A 4 -44.14 31.96 5.65
N GLY A 5 -43.55 30.94 6.30
CA GLY A 5 -42.25 31.04 6.94
C GLY A 5 -41.15 31.04 5.88
N ALA A 6 -40.29 32.05 5.93
CA ALA A 6 -39.05 32.09 5.15
C ALA A 6 -38.10 30.99 5.67
N GLN A 7 -37.65 30.15 4.74
CA GLN A 7 -36.65 29.11 5.01
C GLN A 7 -35.25 29.75 4.96
N PRO A 8 -34.39 29.56 5.98
CA PRO A 8 -33.05 30.14 5.94
C PRO A 8 -32.17 29.37 4.97
N ASP A 9 -31.40 30.12 4.17
CA ASP A 9 -30.41 29.59 3.23
C ASP A 9 -29.37 28.70 3.94
N PRO A 10 -28.89 27.62 3.29
CA PRO A 10 -27.84 26.78 3.85
C PRO A 10 -26.51 27.56 3.93
N PRO A 11 -25.70 27.35 4.99
CA PRO A 11 -24.45 28.09 5.14
C PRO A 11 -23.48 27.75 4.01
N THR A 12 -23.04 28.79 3.32
CA THR A 12 -21.99 28.76 2.31
C THR A 12 -20.78 28.02 2.86
N ARG A 13 -20.45 26.87 2.25
CA ARG A 13 -19.32 26.03 2.65
C ARG A 13 -18.01 26.78 2.41
N THR A 14 -17.53 27.46 3.43
CA THR A 14 -16.23 28.15 3.41
C THR A 14 -15.14 27.14 3.07
N ARG A 15 -14.48 27.35 1.93
CA ARG A 15 -13.35 26.55 1.47
C ARG A 15 -12.20 26.79 2.44
N LEU A 16 -11.98 25.85 3.36
CA LEU A 16 -10.85 25.88 4.30
C LEU A 16 -9.55 25.89 3.49
N LYS A 17 -8.93 27.07 3.38
CA LYS A 17 -7.59 27.21 2.79
C LYS A 17 -6.58 26.81 3.85
N ILE A 18 -6.20 25.52 3.85
CA ILE A 18 -5.03 25.07 4.61
C ILE A 18 -3.82 25.59 3.85
N VAL A 19 -3.21 26.65 4.38
CA VAL A 19 -1.92 27.16 3.91
C VAL A 19 -0.90 26.06 4.14
N ARG A 20 -0.23 25.62 3.07
CA ARG A 20 0.86 24.65 3.15
C ARG A 20 2.16 25.41 3.39
N ASP A 21 2.77 25.22 4.55
CA ASP A 21 4.17 25.59 4.72
C ASP A 21 5.05 24.66 3.86
N PRO A 22 6.14 25.17 3.26
CA PRO A 22 7.04 24.36 2.45
C PRO A 22 7.72 23.29 3.31
N TYR A 23 7.65 22.05 2.84
CA TYR A 23 8.34 20.90 3.44
C TYR A 23 9.85 21.18 3.52
N PRO A 24 10.52 21.01 4.67
CA PRO A 24 11.97 21.08 4.71
C PRO A 24 12.59 19.92 3.92
N ALA A 25 13.66 20.23 3.19
CA ALA A 25 14.42 19.25 2.42
C ALA A 25 14.93 18.13 3.33
N GLY A 26 14.61 16.87 2.96
CA GLY A 26 15.04 15.69 3.70
C GLY A 26 16.57 15.52 3.68
N PRO A 27 17.14 14.78 4.65
CA PRO A 27 18.57 14.57 4.74
C PRO A 27 19.10 13.80 3.53
N THR A 28 20.27 14.22 3.06
CA THR A 28 21.04 13.68 1.95
C THR A 28 21.39 12.20 2.16
N LEU A 29 21.20 11.41 1.11
CA LEU A 29 21.49 9.97 1.07
C LEU A 29 22.97 9.68 1.40
N VAL A 30 23.23 9.11 2.57
CA VAL A 30 24.57 8.60 2.93
C VAL A 30 24.82 7.31 2.15
N LYS A 31 25.88 7.33 1.33
CA LYS A 31 26.33 6.20 0.50
C LYS A 31 26.85 5.05 1.39
N PRO A 32 26.46 3.78 1.14
CA PRO A 32 27.00 2.67 1.92
C PRO A 32 28.49 2.45 1.62
N ARG A 33 29.27 2.27 2.70
CA ARG A 33 30.70 1.91 2.68
C ARG A 33 30.86 0.50 2.12
N ARG A 34 31.77 0.30 1.16
CA ARG A 34 32.26 -1.04 0.77
C ARG A 34 33.01 -1.64 1.94
N VAL A 35 32.64 -2.85 2.35
CA VAL A 35 33.46 -3.70 3.21
C VAL A 35 34.08 -4.74 2.29
N GLY A 36 35.38 -4.57 2.04
CA GLY A 36 36.26 -5.57 1.45
C GLY A 36 37.32 -5.94 2.49
N ASP A 37 37.73 -7.20 2.43
CA ASP A 37 38.95 -7.79 2.97
C ASP A 37 38.92 -8.30 4.43
N THR A 38 38.56 -9.58 4.58
CA THR A 38 39.32 -10.47 5.48
C THR A 38 39.32 -11.89 4.93
N ALA A 39 40.50 -12.51 4.99
CA ALA A 39 40.94 -13.71 4.30
C ALA A 39 40.31 -15.03 4.77
N SER A 40 40.43 -16.02 3.88
CA SER A 40 39.95 -17.40 3.92
C SER A 40 40.34 -18.23 5.16
N ALA A 41 39.41 -19.09 5.59
CA ALA A 41 39.69 -20.36 6.25
C ALA A 41 38.78 -21.46 5.62
N PRO A 42 39.28 -22.69 5.39
CA PRO A 42 38.56 -23.70 4.61
C PRO A 42 37.52 -24.43 5.47
N LEU A 43 36.25 -24.40 5.04
CA LEU A 43 35.20 -25.24 5.60
C LEU A 43 35.06 -26.52 4.76
N ALA A 44 34.97 -27.64 5.49
CA ALA A 44 34.82 -29.02 5.03
C ALA A 44 33.77 -29.22 3.92
N PRO A 45 33.88 -30.29 3.10
CA PRO A 45 32.93 -30.53 2.02
C PRO A 45 31.53 -30.77 2.59
N VAL A 46 30.65 -29.82 2.34
CA VAL A 46 29.21 -29.99 2.56
C VAL A 46 28.77 -31.09 1.59
N ARG A 47 28.31 -32.21 2.17
CA ARG A 47 27.63 -33.28 1.45
C ARG A 47 26.59 -32.65 0.53
N GLY A 48 26.67 -33.01 -0.76
CA GLY A 48 25.76 -32.50 -1.78
C GLY A 48 24.32 -32.65 -1.33
N CYS A 49 23.53 -31.58 -1.47
CA CYS A 49 22.13 -31.78 -1.74
C CYS A 49 22.09 -32.54 -3.07
N GLU A 50 21.85 -33.85 -3.02
CA GLU A 50 21.35 -34.59 -4.18
C GLU A 50 20.15 -33.80 -4.69
N GLY A 51 20.37 -33.10 -5.80
CA GLY A 51 19.27 -32.61 -6.61
C GLY A 51 18.41 -33.80 -7.02
N PRO A 52 17.11 -33.57 -7.32
CA PRO A 52 16.28 -34.63 -7.87
C PRO A 52 17.01 -35.23 -9.09
N PRO A 53 16.91 -36.55 -9.32
CA PRO A 53 17.60 -37.19 -10.43
C PRO A 53 17.27 -36.45 -11.72
N ALA A 54 18.32 -36.10 -12.46
CA ALA A 54 18.23 -35.52 -13.79
C ALA A 54 17.58 -36.55 -14.72
N GLY A 55 16.24 -36.56 -14.74
CA GLY A 55 15.42 -37.49 -15.49
C GLY A 55 14.23 -36.75 -16.09
N ASN A 56 14.28 -36.61 -17.42
CA ASN A 56 13.26 -36.09 -18.33
C ASN A 56 13.09 -34.57 -18.39
N LEU A 57 14.13 -33.91 -18.91
CA LEU A 57 13.93 -32.75 -19.77
C LEU A 57 13.05 -33.19 -20.96
N SER A 58 11.77 -32.78 -20.94
CA SER A 58 10.82 -32.90 -22.06
C SER A 58 11.54 -32.61 -23.38
N SER A 59 11.70 -33.65 -24.19
CA SER A 59 12.48 -33.58 -25.42
C SER A 59 11.73 -32.72 -26.44
N ALA A 60 12.41 -32.14 -27.42
CA ALA A 60 11.77 -31.44 -28.55
C ALA A 60 10.72 -32.32 -29.27
N LYS A 61 10.80 -33.64 -29.08
CA LYS A 61 9.87 -34.67 -29.55
C LYS A 61 8.46 -34.59 -28.91
N ASP A 62 8.34 -34.06 -27.70
CA ASP A 62 7.07 -33.96 -26.97
C ASP A 62 6.33 -32.64 -27.21
N ALA A 63 7.01 -31.67 -27.84
CA ALA A 63 6.46 -30.36 -28.16
C ALA A 63 5.17 -30.40 -29.03
N PRO A 64 5.03 -31.29 -30.04
CA PRO A 64 3.79 -31.40 -30.81
C PRO A 64 2.63 -31.94 -29.98
N GLY A 65 2.89 -32.94 -29.13
CA GLY A 65 1.89 -33.51 -28.22
C GLY A 65 1.45 -32.51 -27.16
N LEU A 66 2.39 -31.77 -26.58
CA LEU A 66 2.11 -30.71 -25.63
C LEU A 66 1.29 -29.57 -26.26
N ARG A 67 1.62 -29.16 -27.50
CA ARG A 67 0.81 -28.17 -28.24
C ARG A 67 -0.62 -28.64 -28.44
N SER A 68 -0.83 -29.88 -28.85
CA SER A 68 -2.17 -30.46 -29.02
C SER A 68 -2.99 -30.46 -27.72
N VAL A 69 -2.34 -30.76 -26.58
CA VAL A 69 -2.98 -30.67 -25.26
C VAL A 69 -3.32 -29.22 -24.90
N ILE A 70 -2.41 -28.27 -25.13
CA ILE A 70 -2.66 -26.83 -24.89
C ILE A 70 -3.81 -26.34 -25.78
N ASP A 71 -3.84 -26.72 -27.05
CA ASP A 71 -4.88 -26.33 -28.01
C ASP A 71 -6.24 -26.92 -27.61
N SER A 72 -6.27 -28.18 -27.16
CA SER A 72 -7.47 -28.83 -26.61
C SER A 72 -7.98 -28.14 -25.34
N ILE A 73 -7.07 -27.73 -24.44
CA ILE A 73 -7.41 -26.97 -23.25
C ILE A 73 -7.95 -25.58 -23.64
N ALA A 74 -7.24 -24.87 -24.52
CA ALA A 74 -7.63 -23.54 -24.97
C ALA A 74 -8.98 -23.56 -25.70
N ALA A 75 -9.25 -24.57 -26.53
CA ALA A 75 -10.53 -24.75 -27.21
C ALA A 75 -11.70 -25.00 -26.25
N ARG A 76 -11.43 -25.54 -25.05
CA ARG A 76 -12.43 -25.81 -24.01
C ARG A 76 -12.57 -24.68 -22.99
N ILE A 77 -11.64 -23.73 -22.95
CA ILE A 77 -11.69 -22.58 -22.06
C ILE A 77 -12.20 -21.37 -22.83
N ALA A 78 -13.43 -20.95 -22.54
CA ALA A 78 -13.91 -19.63 -22.95
C ALA A 78 -13.26 -18.55 -22.08
N PHE A 79 -12.21 -17.91 -22.58
CA PHE A 79 -11.63 -16.72 -21.93
C PHE A 79 -12.60 -15.55 -22.10
N THR A 80 -13.49 -15.38 -21.12
CA THR A 80 -14.25 -14.13 -21.01
C THR A 80 -13.33 -13.02 -20.58
N ALA A 81 -13.36 -11.90 -21.29
CA ALA A 81 -12.66 -10.71 -20.86
C ALA A 81 -13.16 -10.33 -19.47
N ARG A 82 -12.23 -10.05 -18.54
CA ARG A 82 -12.59 -9.61 -17.19
C ARG A 82 -13.37 -8.31 -17.29
N GLN A 83 -14.64 -8.35 -16.90
CA GLN A 83 -15.45 -7.15 -16.78
C GLN A 83 -15.18 -6.49 -15.42
N LEU A 84 -15.03 -5.16 -15.43
CA LEU A 84 -14.95 -4.41 -14.19
C LEU A 84 -16.36 -4.37 -13.57
N PRO A 85 -16.53 -4.78 -12.30
CA PRO A 85 -17.83 -4.68 -11.64
C PRO A 85 -18.33 -3.24 -11.61
N GLY A 86 -19.65 -3.07 -11.63
CA GLY A 86 -20.28 -1.77 -11.45
C GLY A 86 -19.92 -1.19 -10.08
N THR A 87 -19.83 0.14 -9.98
CA THR A 87 -19.50 0.81 -8.71
C THR A 87 -20.54 0.52 -7.62
N ASP A 88 -21.81 0.35 -7.99
CA ASP A 88 -22.87 0.00 -7.05
C ASP A 88 -22.80 -1.46 -6.58
N ASP A 89 -22.32 -2.38 -7.42
CA ASP A 89 -22.02 -3.76 -7.01
C ASP A 89 -20.90 -3.78 -5.98
N LEU A 90 -19.82 -3.04 -6.23
CA LEU A 90 -18.69 -2.93 -5.31
C LEU A 90 -19.11 -2.35 -3.96
N ARG A 91 -20.01 -1.35 -3.96
CA ARG A 91 -20.54 -0.76 -2.72
C ARG A 91 -21.40 -1.73 -1.93
N ARG A 92 -22.17 -2.58 -2.61
CA ARG A 92 -22.96 -3.63 -1.95
C ARG A 92 -22.07 -4.70 -1.34
N GLN A 93 -20.99 -5.07 -2.02
CA GLN A 93 -20.03 -6.07 -1.54
C GLN A 93 -19.21 -5.56 -0.36
N GLU A 94 -18.73 -4.31 -0.41
CA GLU A 94 -17.82 -3.75 0.59
C GLU A 94 -18.32 -2.41 1.17
N PRO A 95 -19.48 -2.38 1.84
CA PRO A 95 -20.12 -1.15 2.29
C PRO A 95 -19.24 -0.34 3.25
N HIS A 96 -18.50 -1.03 4.12
CA HIS A 96 -17.62 -0.39 5.10
C HIS A 96 -16.49 0.41 4.43
N MET A 97 -15.82 -0.14 3.41
CA MET A 97 -14.75 0.55 2.70
C MET A 97 -15.22 1.87 2.07
N PHE A 98 -16.40 1.86 1.45
CA PHE A 98 -16.97 3.05 0.83
C PHE A 98 -17.58 4.05 1.84
N ALA A 99 -17.80 3.63 3.09
CA ALA A 99 -18.22 4.51 4.17
C ALA A 99 -17.05 5.27 4.81
N VAL A 100 -15.90 4.61 5.00
CA VAL A 100 -14.73 5.23 5.67
C VAL A 100 -13.87 6.08 4.74
N ILE A 101 -13.87 5.79 3.43
CA ILE A 101 -13.11 6.55 2.44
C ILE A 101 -13.98 7.71 1.92
N PRO A 102 -13.48 8.96 1.91
CA PRO A 102 -14.25 10.08 1.41
C PRO A 102 -14.43 10.02 -0.10
N ARG A 103 -15.52 10.64 -0.57
CA ARG A 103 -15.86 10.73 -2.00
C ARG A 103 -15.11 11.83 -2.76
N LYS A 104 -14.46 12.74 -2.04
CA LYS A 104 -13.74 13.89 -2.61
C LYS A 104 -12.31 13.88 -2.10
N PHE A 105 -11.38 13.91 -3.02
CA PHE A 105 -9.95 13.95 -2.74
C PHE A 105 -9.37 15.33 -3.02
N LEU A 106 -8.18 15.58 -2.51
CA LEU A 106 -7.41 16.77 -2.79
C LEU A 106 -7.08 16.84 -4.30
N PRO A 107 -7.35 17.96 -4.98
CA PRO A 107 -7.30 18.01 -6.45
C PRO A 107 -5.88 17.99 -7.03
N SER A 108 -4.87 18.40 -6.25
CA SER A 108 -3.48 18.54 -6.71
C SER A 108 -2.53 17.46 -6.19
N SER A 109 -3.04 16.42 -5.54
CA SER A 109 -2.22 15.30 -5.07
C SER A 109 -2.15 14.19 -6.14
N ARG A 110 -0.94 13.65 -6.37
CA ARG A 110 -0.76 12.51 -7.29
C ARG A 110 -1.56 11.28 -6.85
N SER A 111 -1.63 11.05 -5.54
CA SER A 111 -2.44 10.00 -4.93
C SER A 111 -3.78 10.58 -4.45
N PRO A 112 -4.87 9.78 -4.38
CA PRO A 112 -6.13 10.22 -3.80
C PRO A 112 -5.96 10.45 -2.30
N CYS A 113 -5.86 11.71 -1.88
CA CYS A 113 -5.59 12.08 -0.49
C CYS A 113 -6.70 12.95 0.09
N TRP A 114 -6.83 12.95 1.42
CA TRP A 114 -7.75 13.81 2.18
C TRP A 114 -7.20 14.09 3.58
N TYR A 115 -7.75 15.12 4.22
CA TYR A 115 -7.49 15.39 5.63
C TYR A 115 -8.56 14.72 6.48
N GLU A 116 -8.11 14.02 7.51
CA GLU A 116 -8.95 13.35 8.51
C GLU A 116 -8.63 13.96 9.88
N GLU A 117 -9.66 14.30 10.64
CA GLU A 117 -9.49 14.85 11.99
C GLU A 117 -8.82 13.80 12.89
N PHE A 118 -7.79 14.22 13.61
CA PHE A 118 -7.06 13.39 14.56
C PHE A 118 -7.47 13.78 15.98
N THR A 119 -8.10 12.83 16.68
CA THR A 119 -8.66 13.03 18.02
C THR A 119 -7.76 12.54 19.15
N GLY A 120 -6.55 12.06 18.84
CA GLY A 120 -5.59 11.59 19.85
C GLY A 120 -4.90 12.74 20.60
N HIS A 121 -4.34 12.43 21.77
CA HIS A 121 -3.55 13.36 22.57
C HIS A 121 -2.09 13.45 22.09
N ASN A 122 -1.37 14.51 22.45
CA ASN A 122 0.03 14.74 22.08
C ASN A 122 1.00 13.57 22.37
N THR A 123 0.62 12.66 23.25
CA THR A 123 1.36 11.44 23.60
C THR A 123 0.83 10.16 22.95
N SER A 124 -0.28 10.22 22.22
CA SER A 124 -0.90 9.06 21.57
C SER A 124 0.00 8.51 20.47
N ASP A 125 0.25 7.19 20.54
CA ASP A 125 1.02 6.44 19.55
C ASP A 125 0.10 5.91 18.44
N PRO A 126 0.15 6.47 17.21
CA PRO A 126 -0.67 6.00 16.11
C PRO A 126 -0.22 4.64 15.54
N TYR A 127 0.94 4.10 15.99
CA TYR A 127 1.52 2.85 15.51
C TYR A 127 1.46 1.71 16.54
N LEU A 128 0.82 1.95 17.70
CA LEU A 128 0.81 1.01 18.83
C LEU A 128 0.31 -0.39 18.46
N THR A 129 -0.71 -0.46 17.59
CA THR A 129 -1.35 -1.72 17.17
C THR A 129 -0.69 -2.37 15.96
N ASN A 130 0.43 -1.82 15.46
CA ASN A 130 1.11 -2.36 14.29
C ASN A 130 1.92 -3.61 14.66
N SER A 131 1.61 -4.75 14.05
CA SER A 131 2.30 -6.03 14.29
C SER A 131 3.81 -5.96 13.97
N TYR A 132 4.23 -5.20 12.96
CA TYR A 132 5.64 -5.05 12.63
C TYR A 132 6.42 -4.32 13.71
N ALA A 133 5.78 -3.37 14.40
CA ALA A 133 6.39 -2.69 15.54
C ALA A 133 6.62 -3.63 16.73
N LEU A 134 5.77 -4.65 16.88
CA LEU A 134 5.83 -5.63 17.97
C LEU A 134 6.85 -6.74 17.72
N TYR A 135 6.91 -7.29 16.51
CA TYR A 135 7.67 -8.53 16.23
C TYR A 135 9.08 -8.32 15.67
N SER A 136 9.44 -7.12 15.22
CA SER A 136 10.75 -6.87 14.62
C SER A 136 11.51 -5.77 15.34
N LYS A 137 12.65 -6.14 15.94
CA LYS A 137 13.57 -5.20 16.59
C LYS A 137 14.02 -4.08 15.66
N ARG A 138 14.26 -4.40 14.38
CA ARG A 138 14.65 -3.42 13.36
C ARG A 138 13.54 -2.41 13.07
N PHE A 139 12.29 -2.88 13.01
CA PHE A 139 11.16 -1.99 12.75
C PHE A 139 10.79 -1.16 13.97
N ARG A 140 10.98 -1.68 15.19
CA ARG A 140 10.69 -0.95 16.43
C ARG A 140 11.35 0.43 16.50
N ALA A 141 12.64 0.51 16.19
CA ALA A 141 13.37 1.79 16.15
C ALA A 141 12.81 2.74 15.07
N THR A 142 12.39 2.21 13.93
CA THR A 142 11.77 3.01 12.86
C THR A 142 10.42 3.57 13.32
N PHE A 143 9.57 2.75 13.93
CA PHE A 143 8.28 3.19 14.47
C PHE A 143 8.44 4.19 15.62
N ASP A 144 9.47 4.04 16.46
CA ASP A 144 9.78 5.01 17.51
C ASP A 144 10.11 6.40 16.93
N VAL A 145 10.87 6.45 15.83
CA VAL A 145 11.16 7.70 15.10
C VAL A 145 9.88 8.29 14.50
N LEU A 146 9.09 7.47 13.81
CA LEU A 146 7.83 7.91 13.19
C LEU A 146 6.85 8.46 14.23
N ARG A 147 6.72 7.80 15.39
CA ARG A 147 5.86 8.24 16.49
C ARG A 147 6.26 9.63 17.00
N LYS A 148 7.56 9.86 17.22
CA LYS A 148 8.06 11.14 17.71
C LYS A 148 7.81 12.29 16.72
N ALA A 149 7.93 12.00 15.42
CA ALA A 149 7.70 13.00 14.37
C ALA A 149 6.22 13.25 14.07
N PHE A 150 5.33 12.31 14.39
CA PHE A 150 3.93 12.32 13.96
C PHE A 150 3.19 13.64 14.23
N TRP A 151 3.34 14.19 15.43
CA TRP A 151 2.68 15.45 15.82
C TRP A 151 3.07 16.64 14.97
N GLY A 152 4.35 16.73 14.58
CA GLY A 152 4.84 17.79 13.70
C GLY A 152 4.31 17.70 12.27
N HIS A 153 3.74 16.55 11.87
CA HIS A 153 3.20 16.32 10.52
C HIS A 153 1.69 16.56 10.45
N LEU A 154 1.03 16.88 11.57
CA LEU A 154 -0.39 17.22 11.58
C LEU A 154 -0.60 18.64 11.03
N ALA A 155 -1.64 18.79 10.19
CA ALA A 155 -2.13 20.11 9.82
C ALA A 155 -2.99 20.67 10.95
N HIS A 156 -2.82 21.96 11.25
CA HIS A 156 -3.49 22.63 12.35
C HIS A 156 -4.46 23.68 11.78
N ALA A 157 -5.75 23.59 12.14
CA ALA A 157 -6.74 24.56 11.72
C ALA A 157 -7.88 24.67 12.74
N ALA A 158 -8.23 25.90 13.13
CA ALA A 158 -9.33 26.18 14.06
C ALA A 158 -9.26 25.38 15.37
N GLY A 159 -8.07 25.26 15.95
CA GLY A 159 -7.84 24.50 17.20
C GLY A 159 -7.96 22.98 17.06
N ARG A 160 -8.08 22.46 15.84
CA ARG A 160 -8.17 21.02 15.54
C ARG A 160 -6.92 20.54 14.79
N HIS A 161 -6.66 19.25 14.93
CA HIS A 161 -5.53 18.57 14.30
C HIS A 161 -6.03 17.65 13.20
N TYR A 162 -5.36 17.66 12.05
CA TYR A 162 -5.73 16.84 10.90
C TYR A 162 -4.53 16.07 10.39
N ARG A 163 -4.69 14.75 10.23
CA ARG A 163 -3.70 13.90 9.57
C ARG A 163 -4.01 13.79 8.08
N LEU A 164 -2.97 13.79 7.25
CA LEU A 164 -3.12 13.49 5.83
C LEU A 164 -3.28 11.98 5.64
N ARG A 165 -4.32 11.57 4.93
CA ARG A 165 -4.58 10.18 4.53
C ARG A 165 -4.53 10.11 3.02
N CYS A 166 -3.93 9.06 2.49
CA CYS A 166 -3.81 8.84 1.05
C CYS A 166 -4.09 7.37 0.73
N LEU A 167 -4.84 7.13 -0.35
CA LEU A 167 -4.88 5.81 -0.96
C LEU A 167 -3.59 5.58 -1.75
N PRO A 168 -3.10 4.33 -1.80
CA PRO A 168 -2.06 3.93 -2.74
C PRO A 168 -2.43 4.34 -4.16
N ARG A 169 -1.43 4.83 -4.91
CA ARG A 169 -1.63 5.18 -6.33
C ARG A 169 -1.81 3.93 -7.19
N PHE A 170 -1.14 2.85 -6.81
CA PHE A 170 -1.20 1.54 -7.44
C PHE A 170 -1.02 0.48 -6.37
N TYR A 171 -1.42 -0.74 -6.71
CA TYR A 171 -1.23 -1.93 -5.88
C TYR A 171 -0.42 -2.95 -6.69
N ILE A 172 0.53 -3.59 -6.02
CA ILE A 172 1.19 -4.79 -6.55
C ILE A 172 0.44 -5.97 -5.95
N ILE A 173 -0.28 -6.71 -6.80
CA ILE A 173 -1.04 -7.89 -6.41
C ILE A 173 -0.40 -9.08 -7.10
N GLY A 174 0.02 -10.07 -6.32
CA GLY A 174 0.71 -11.24 -6.83
C GLY A 174 0.44 -12.46 -5.96
N GLN A 175 0.67 -13.64 -6.52
CA GLN A 175 0.62 -14.88 -5.76
C GLN A 175 1.79 -14.94 -4.76
N PRO A 176 1.68 -15.70 -3.66
CA PRO A 176 2.80 -15.91 -2.75
C PRO A 176 4.06 -16.36 -3.50
N LYS A 177 5.21 -15.81 -3.13
CA LYS A 177 6.54 -16.17 -3.67
C LYS A 177 6.79 -15.82 -5.14
N CYS A 178 5.95 -14.99 -5.78
CA CYS A 178 6.20 -14.53 -7.16
C CYS A 178 7.20 -13.36 -7.28
N GLY A 179 8.02 -13.10 -6.25
CA GLY A 179 9.06 -12.07 -6.30
C GLY A 179 8.62 -10.64 -5.99
N THR A 180 7.41 -10.41 -5.44
CA THR A 180 6.93 -9.04 -5.11
C THR A 180 7.75 -8.32 -4.03
N THR A 181 8.62 -9.02 -3.31
CA THR A 181 9.55 -8.42 -2.33
C THR A 181 10.84 -7.94 -2.98
N ASP A 182 11.23 -8.56 -4.09
CA ASP A 182 12.41 -8.17 -4.88
C ASP A 182 12.09 -6.99 -5.81
N LEU A 183 10.85 -6.95 -6.32
CA LEU A 183 10.27 -5.82 -7.04
C LEU A 183 10.09 -4.57 -6.17
#